data_AF-A0A534WND3-F1
#
_entry.id   AF-A0A534WND3-F1
#
_cell.length_a   1.000
_cell.length_b   1.000
_cell.length_c   1.000
_cell.angle_alpha   90.00
_cell.angle_beta   90.00
_cell.angle_gamma   90.00
#
_symmetry.space_group_name_H-M   'P 1'
#
loop_
_entity.id
_entity.type
_entity.pdbx_description
1 polymer ?
#
loop_
_entity_poly.entity_id
_entity_poly.type
_entity_poly.pdbx_seq_one_letter_code
_entity_poly.pdbx_strand_id
1 'polypeptide(L)'
;MAHEKTGHASRCFILAALMSLFVTPAGSIAQTSSTPSFSGQAYVVQATVPLLSPITVSDTGPLSSSGGAQEASLLDVPAISLGTVGALNGADVAHATTIGQGNASRSEASVADLSLTAAGNTIAADFLMSEVAAQCTGTSPSVSGRSDLAKVVINGQSIDVSGATNQTIQLPLNAGSVVINEQSSSVSGQSGKMDVNALHVVVNNTPPGGAPLADVIISHAHADITCPASPPPCDATATDFVTGGGWVVSRSDPNAKANFAVAGGIKNGSFWGHLMFLDHGNQLRVKGTGVTGYDVYTAFGPNGRRTLGSADVDGTAESYEADVADDGEPGRGVDKFQLLLNGALVTSASDHYLAGGNIQLHKPQCQ
;
A
#
# COMPACT_ATOMS: atom_id res chain seq x y z
N MET A 1 73.64 40.76 -58.23
CA MET A 1 74.28 41.64 -57.22
C MET A 1 73.86 41.12 -55.87
N ALA A 2 74.76 40.42 -55.19
CA ALA A 2 74.55 39.94 -53.83
C ALA A 2 74.84 41.09 -52.86
N HIS A 3 73.97 41.31 -51.88
CA HIS A 3 74.36 41.98 -50.65
C HIS A 3 73.46 41.53 -49.50
N GLU A 4 74.11 40.81 -48.59
CA GLU A 4 73.79 40.60 -47.19
C GLU A 4 73.51 41.92 -46.45
N LYS A 5 72.56 41.92 -45.49
CA LYS A 5 72.52 42.85 -44.34
C LYS A 5 71.59 42.36 -43.22
N THR A 6 72.23 41.88 -42.16
CA THR A 6 72.08 42.27 -40.73
C THR A 6 70.70 42.57 -40.14
N GLY A 7 70.42 41.89 -39.01
CA GLY A 7 69.25 42.10 -38.16
C GLY A 7 69.26 43.36 -37.31
N HIS A 8 68.15 43.56 -36.59
CA HIS A 8 68.00 44.45 -35.44
C HIS A 8 66.93 43.90 -34.49
N ALA A 9 67.29 43.83 -33.21
CA ALA A 9 66.38 43.59 -32.10
C ALA A 9 65.53 44.84 -31.84
N SER A 10 64.27 44.68 -31.46
CA SER A 10 63.51 45.76 -30.82
C SER A 10 62.57 45.22 -29.75
N ARG A 11 62.62 45.89 -28.60
CA ARG A 11 62.00 45.57 -27.32
C ARG A 11 60.54 46.02 -27.35
N CYS A 12 59.60 45.17 -26.96
CA CYS A 12 58.23 45.60 -26.67
C CYS A 12 57.97 45.61 -25.17
N PHE A 13 57.48 46.76 -24.71
CA PHE A 13 57.15 47.10 -23.33
C PHE A 13 55.95 46.30 -22.83
N ILE A 14 56.03 45.82 -21.59
CA ILE A 14 54.92 45.20 -20.85
C ILE A 14 54.07 46.33 -20.26
N LEU A 15 52.85 46.52 -20.77
CA LEU A 15 51.79 47.27 -20.10
C LEU A 15 50.92 46.28 -19.31
N ALA A 16 51.02 46.32 -17.98
CA ALA A 16 50.16 45.58 -17.08
C ALA A 16 48.80 46.29 -16.97
N ALA A 17 47.76 45.73 -17.60
CA ALA A 17 46.38 46.15 -17.40
C ALA A 17 45.79 45.42 -16.18
N LEU A 18 45.47 46.16 -15.11
CA LEU A 18 44.65 45.66 -14.02
C LEU A 18 43.22 45.43 -14.52
N MET A 19 42.82 44.18 -14.75
CA MET A 19 41.42 43.79 -14.84
C MET A 19 40.86 43.63 -13.42
N SER A 20 40.02 44.57 -13.01
CA SER A 20 39.18 44.44 -11.82
C SER A 20 38.12 43.37 -12.07
N LEU A 21 38.32 42.19 -11.48
CA LEU A 21 37.39 41.07 -11.52
C LEU A 21 36.23 41.34 -10.53
N PHE A 22 35.12 41.87 -11.02
CA PHE A 22 33.87 41.88 -10.25
C PHE A 22 33.27 40.47 -10.28
N VAL A 23 33.58 39.67 -9.25
CA VAL A 23 32.87 38.41 -8.99
C VAL A 23 31.54 38.78 -8.34
N THR A 24 30.48 38.85 -9.14
CA THR A 24 29.11 38.82 -8.60
C THR A 24 28.88 37.42 -8.01
N PRO A 25 28.45 37.26 -6.76
CA PRO A 25 27.98 35.96 -6.30
C PRO A 25 26.79 35.58 -7.17
N ALA A 26 26.91 34.49 -7.93
CA ALA A 26 25.75 33.86 -8.53
C ALA A 26 24.81 33.53 -7.38
N GLY A 27 23.69 34.27 -7.28
CA GLY A 27 22.62 33.89 -6.38
C GLY A 27 22.22 32.48 -6.75
N SER A 28 22.33 31.55 -5.81
CA SER A 28 21.77 30.22 -5.95
C SER A 28 20.29 30.38 -6.24
N ILE A 29 19.88 30.17 -7.50
CA ILE A 29 18.47 29.97 -7.81
C ILE A 29 18.15 28.63 -7.16
N ALA A 30 17.44 28.66 -6.02
CA ALA A 30 16.86 27.46 -5.47
C ALA A 30 15.97 26.86 -6.57
N GLN A 31 16.33 25.69 -7.09
CA GLN A 31 15.45 24.94 -7.97
C GLN A 31 14.21 24.59 -7.16
N THR A 32 13.11 25.30 -7.41
CA THR A 32 11.79 24.93 -6.92
C THR A 32 11.45 23.58 -7.53
N SER A 33 11.32 22.53 -6.74
CA SER A 33 10.84 21.24 -7.25
C SER A 33 9.46 21.46 -7.85
N SER A 34 9.27 20.95 -9.07
CA SER A 34 7.99 20.99 -9.79
C SER A 34 7.26 19.65 -9.73
N THR A 35 7.77 18.67 -8.97
CA THR A 35 7.17 17.34 -8.82
C THR A 35 7.04 17.02 -7.35
N PRO A 36 5.93 16.40 -6.91
CA PRO A 36 5.83 15.87 -5.57
C PRO A 36 6.93 14.84 -5.30
N SER A 37 7.34 14.74 -4.04
CA SER A 37 8.08 13.59 -3.53
C SER A 37 7.13 12.70 -2.76
N PHE A 38 7.24 11.40 -2.96
CA PHE A 38 6.39 10.40 -2.31
C PHE A 38 7.16 9.65 -1.22
N SER A 39 6.45 9.04 -0.30
CA SER A 39 6.92 7.91 0.50
C SER A 39 5.68 7.12 0.91
N GLY A 40 5.89 5.86 1.25
CA GLY A 40 4.81 4.95 1.55
C GLY A 40 5.35 3.55 1.80
N GLN A 41 4.59 2.77 2.55
CA GLN A 41 4.84 1.36 2.77
C GLN A 41 3.54 0.72 3.24
N ALA A 42 3.31 -0.52 2.86
CA ALA A 42 2.23 -1.32 3.40
C ALA A 42 2.74 -2.70 3.76
N TYR A 43 2.25 -3.25 4.86
CA TYR A 43 2.54 -4.62 5.23
C TYR A 43 1.37 -5.25 6.00
N VAL A 44 1.23 -6.56 5.86
CA VAL A 44 0.11 -7.28 6.48
C VAL A 44 0.41 -7.63 7.93
N VAL A 45 1.61 -8.11 8.24
CA VAL A 45 2.05 -8.30 9.63
C VAL A 45 3.46 -7.76 9.80
N GLN A 46 3.68 -7.00 10.87
CA GLN A 46 5.00 -6.74 11.42
C GLN A 46 4.97 -7.08 12.90
N ALA A 47 5.83 -8.00 13.35
CA ALA A 47 5.95 -8.36 14.75
C ALA A 47 7.39 -8.17 15.24
N THR A 48 7.52 -7.43 16.33
CA THR A 48 8.78 -7.24 17.06
C THR A 48 8.67 -7.89 18.42
N VAL A 49 9.52 -8.90 18.65
CA VAL A 49 9.67 -9.58 19.94
C VAL A 49 11.14 -9.47 20.33
N PRO A 50 11.48 -9.02 21.55
CA PRO A 50 12.86 -8.96 21.99
C PRO A 50 13.59 -10.29 21.77
N LEU A 51 14.82 -10.22 21.26
CA LEU A 51 15.70 -11.35 20.93
C LEU A 51 15.32 -12.14 19.66
N LEU A 52 14.23 -11.79 18.97
CA LEU A 52 13.93 -12.31 17.63
C LEU A 52 14.27 -11.27 16.56
N SER A 53 14.56 -11.75 15.34
CA SER A 53 14.54 -10.87 14.17
C SER A 53 13.10 -10.41 13.90
N PRO A 54 12.90 -9.18 13.40
CA PRO A 54 11.58 -8.72 13.00
C PRO A 54 10.91 -9.71 12.05
N ILE A 55 9.66 -10.04 12.33
CA ILE A 55 8.84 -10.91 11.50
C ILE A 55 7.98 -10.03 10.62
N THR A 56 8.01 -10.26 9.32
CA THR A 56 7.22 -9.48 8.37
C THR A 56 6.50 -10.41 7.40
N VAL A 57 5.22 -10.13 7.13
CA VAL A 57 4.39 -10.84 6.14
C VAL A 57 3.84 -9.83 5.14
N SER A 58 3.99 -10.15 3.86
CA SER A 58 3.52 -9.36 2.71
C SER A 58 3.82 -7.87 2.86
N ASP A 59 5.10 -7.52 2.85
CA ASP A 59 5.58 -6.14 2.93
C ASP A 59 6.03 -5.65 1.56
N THR A 60 5.50 -4.50 1.15
CA THR A 60 5.85 -3.85 -0.12
C THR A 60 7.28 -3.33 -0.15
N GLY A 61 7.89 -3.15 1.02
CA GLY A 61 9.05 -2.30 1.22
C GLY A 61 8.72 -0.81 1.03
N PRO A 62 9.68 0.08 1.27
CA PRO A 62 9.49 1.51 1.12
C PRO A 62 9.34 1.91 -0.35
N LEU A 63 8.39 2.81 -0.62
CA LEU A 63 8.21 3.46 -1.89
C LEU A 63 9.36 4.44 -2.17
N SER A 64 9.82 4.50 -3.43
CA SER A 64 10.81 5.49 -3.86
C SER A 64 10.26 6.91 -3.76
N SER A 65 11.13 7.89 -3.48
CA SER A 65 10.74 9.30 -3.46
C SER A 65 10.25 9.83 -4.80
N SER A 66 10.67 9.18 -5.90
CA SER A 66 10.18 9.44 -7.26
C SER A 66 8.81 8.83 -7.56
N GLY A 67 8.22 8.10 -6.61
CA GLY A 67 6.98 7.35 -6.81
C GLY A 67 7.22 5.96 -7.41
N GLY A 68 6.17 5.42 -8.02
CA GLY A 68 6.10 4.04 -8.51
C GLY A 68 4.99 3.27 -7.82
N ALA A 69 4.99 1.95 -8.00
CA ALA A 69 4.06 1.03 -7.36
C ALA A 69 4.82 -0.20 -6.87
N GLN A 70 4.55 -0.63 -5.64
CA GLN A 70 5.05 -1.87 -5.05
C GLN A 70 3.86 -2.68 -4.53
N GLU A 71 3.99 -4.01 -4.57
CA GLU A 71 2.98 -4.93 -4.06
C GLU A 71 3.64 -6.13 -3.42
N ALA A 72 2.94 -6.71 -2.46
CA ALA A 72 3.27 -8.00 -1.87
C ALA A 72 1.98 -8.73 -1.54
N SER A 73 1.92 -10.02 -1.87
CA SER A 73 0.76 -10.84 -1.58
C SER A 73 1.15 -12.26 -1.18
N LEU A 74 0.31 -12.88 -0.35
CA LEU A 74 0.45 -14.27 0.06
C LEU A 74 -0.94 -14.87 0.28
N LEU A 75 -1.24 -15.96 -0.41
CA LEU A 75 -2.56 -16.61 -0.30
C LEU A 75 -2.76 -17.26 1.07
N ASP A 76 -1.74 -17.96 1.57
CA ASP A 76 -1.76 -18.66 2.86
C ASP A 76 -0.61 -18.16 3.74
N VAL A 77 -0.95 -17.51 4.84
CA VAL A 77 0.03 -17.13 5.86
C VAL A 77 0.21 -18.31 6.81
N PRO A 78 1.39 -18.94 6.85
CA PRO A 78 1.62 -20.08 7.73
C PRO A 78 1.65 -19.63 9.20
N ALA A 79 1.58 -20.59 10.11
CA ALA A 79 1.82 -20.32 11.51
C ALA A 79 3.28 -19.86 11.74
N ILE A 80 3.46 -18.74 12.44
CA ILE A 80 4.77 -18.16 12.77
C ILE A 80 4.87 -18.00 14.29
N SER A 81 5.89 -18.63 14.88
CA SER A 81 6.15 -18.52 16.32
C SER A 81 6.64 -17.11 16.68
N LEU A 82 6.05 -16.54 17.72
CA LEU A 82 6.53 -15.32 18.38
C LEU A 82 7.35 -15.66 19.63
N GLY A 83 7.88 -16.88 19.74
CA GLY A 83 8.60 -17.35 20.92
C GLY A 83 7.66 -17.62 22.09
N THR A 84 8.06 -17.25 23.30
CA THR A 84 7.26 -17.53 24.53
C THR A 84 6.02 -16.64 24.67
N VAL A 85 5.92 -15.57 23.88
CA VAL A 85 4.76 -14.67 23.94
C VAL A 85 3.57 -15.19 23.15
N GLY A 86 3.76 -16.12 22.20
CA GLY A 86 2.67 -16.70 21.43
C GLY A 86 3.04 -16.99 19.98
N ALA A 87 2.10 -16.80 19.05
CA ALA A 87 2.26 -17.11 17.63
C ALA A 87 1.23 -16.37 16.78
N LEU A 88 1.61 -15.98 15.55
CA LEU A 88 0.64 -15.81 14.47
C LEU A 88 0.22 -17.23 14.08
N ASN A 89 -1.02 -17.61 14.38
CA ASN A 89 -1.49 -18.99 14.16
C ASN A 89 -1.79 -19.28 12.68
N GLY A 90 -2.01 -18.22 11.89
CA GLY A 90 -2.28 -18.27 10.47
C GLY A 90 -3.17 -17.09 10.05
N ALA A 91 -3.27 -16.89 8.75
CA ALA A 91 -4.19 -15.96 8.11
C ALA A 91 -4.30 -16.30 6.62
N ASP A 92 -5.32 -15.78 5.95
CA ASP A 92 -5.55 -16.00 4.54
C ASP A 92 -5.51 -14.68 3.76
N VAL A 93 -5.19 -14.75 2.47
CA VAL A 93 -5.29 -13.63 1.52
C VAL A 93 -4.62 -12.34 2.05
N ALA A 94 -3.33 -12.42 2.36
CA ALA A 94 -2.54 -11.27 2.77
C ALA A 94 -2.20 -10.39 1.55
N HIS A 95 -2.63 -9.13 1.56
CA HIS A 95 -2.44 -8.15 0.52
C HIS A 95 -1.77 -6.88 1.04
N ALA A 96 -0.79 -6.36 0.32
CA ALA A 96 -0.27 -5.02 0.54
C ALA A 96 0.11 -4.35 -0.78
N THR A 97 -0.22 -3.07 -0.92
CA THR A 97 0.20 -2.22 -2.04
C THR A 97 0.61 -0.84 -1.55
N THR A 98 1.61 -0.24 -2.20
CA THR A 98 1.95 1.17 -2.00
C THR A 98 2.31 1.81 -3.34
N ILE A 99 1.80 3.00 -3.56
CA ILE A 99 1.81 3.71 -4.83
C ILE A 99 2.15 5.17 -4.58
N GLY A 100 2.96 5.76 -5.45
CA GLY A 100 3.13 7.20 -5.57
C GLY A 100 3.10 7.58 -7.03
N GLN A 101 2.13 8.39 -7.42
CA GLN A 101 1.94 8.81 -8.80
C GLN A 101 1.21 10.14 -8.86
N GLY A 102 1.58 10.99 -9.82
CA GLY A 102 0.91 12.27 -10.05
C GLY A 102 1.05 13.18 -8.84
N ASN A 103 -0.07 13.43 -8.15
CA ASN A 103 -0.16 14.27 -6.96
C ASN A 103 -0.49 13.47 -5.68
N ALA A 104 -0.42 12.14 -5.69
CA ALA A 104 -0.85 11.32 -4.58
C ALA A 104 0.13 10.17 -4.26
N SER A 105 0.30 9.87 -2.98
CA SER A 105 0.75 8.56 -2.51
C SER A 105 -0.39 7.86 -1.78
N ARG A 106 -0.51 6.55 -1.99
CA ARG A 106 -1.56 5.70 -1.46
C ARG A 106 -0.99 4.37 -1.04
N SER A 107 -1.44 3.87 0.10
CA SER A 107 -1.03 2.56 0.61
C SER A 107 -2.24 1.84 1.18
N GLU A 108 -2.27 0.53 0.98
CA GLU A 108 -3.33 -0.35 1.46
C GLU A 108 -2.71 -1.66 1.94
N ALA A 109 -3.20 -2.18 3.07
CA ALA A 109 -2.94 -3.56 3.49
C ALA A 109 -4.23 -4.21 3.98
N SER A 110 -4.44 -5.48 3.61
CA SER A 110 -5.57 -6.26 4.09
C SER A 110 -5.23 -7.73 4.30
N VAL A 111 -6.02 -8.39 5.15
CA VAL A 111 -5.89 -9.82 5.46
C VAL A 111 -7.23 -10.42 5.86
N ALA A 112 -7.44 -11.67 5.47
CA ALA A 112 -8.60 -12.49 5.83
C ALA A 112 -8.27 -13.47 6.96
N ASP A 113 -9.29 -13.83 7.74
CA ASP A 113 -9.25 -14.93 8.73
C ASP A 113 -7.98 -14.98 9.59
N LEU A 114 -7.58 -13.82 10.12
CA LEU A 114 -6.44 -13.68 11.00
C LEU A 114 -6.67 -14.45 12.31
N SER A 115 -5.68 -15.21 12.74
CA SER A 115 -5.60 -15.75 14.10
C SER A 115 -4.23 -15.49 14.73
N LEU A 116 -4.22 -14.81 15.87
CA LEU A 116 -3.03 -14.44 16.65
C LEU A 116 -3.20 -14.90 18.10
N THR A 117 -2.14 -15.45 18.67
CA THR A 117 -2.01 -15.68 20.12
C THR A 117 -0.92 -14.77 20.67
N ALA A 118 -1.24 -13.97 21.69
CA ALA A 118 -0.29 -13.07 22.35
C ALA A 118 -0.54 -13.01 23.87
N ALA A 119 0.48 -13.35 24.66
CA ALA A 119 0.45 -13.46 26.12
C ALA A 119 -0.75 -14.26 26.65
N GLY A 120 -1.06 -15.40 26.01
CA GLY A 120 -2.19 -16.26 26.37
C GLY A 120 -3.56 -15.75 25.95
N ASN A 121 -3.64 -14.62 25.23
CA ASN A 121 -4.86 -14.11 24.64
C ASN A 121 -4.95 -14.50 23.17
N THR A 122 -6.13 -14.93 22.71
CA THR A 122 -6.41 -15.17 21.30
C THR A 122 -7.09 -13.94 20.71
N ILE A 123 -6.53 -13.38 19.65
CA ILE A 123 -7.10 -12.29 18.86
C ILE A 123 -7.38 -12.84 17.46
N ALA A 124 -8.61 -12.73 16.99
CA ALA A 124 -9.01 -13.15 15.66
C ALA A 124 -9.83 -12.06 14.97
N ALA A 125 -9.79 -12.03 13.65
CA ALA A 125 -10.63 -11.17 12.83
C ALA A 125 -10.90 -11.86 11.50
N ASP A 126 -12.14 -11.82 11.04
CA ASP A 126 -12.48 -12.43 9.75
C ASP A 126 -11.93 -11.60 8.58
N PHE A 127 -11.81 -10.28 8.76
CA PHE A 127 -11.19 -9.38 7.78
C PHE A 127 -10.66 -8.13 8.47
N LEU A 128 -9.49 -7.69 8.02
CA LEU A 128 -8.88 -6.42 8.41
C LEU A 128 -8.35 -5.73 7.17
N MET A 129 -8.53 -4.42 7.10
CA MET A 129 -7.97 -3.56 6.06
C MET A 129 -7.61 -2.20 6.65
N SER A 130 -6.50 -1.65 6.19
CA SER A 130 -6.12 -0.25 6.38
C SER A 130 -5.80 0.40 5.06
N GLU A 131 -6.18 1.66 4.93
CA GLU A 131 -5.91 2.48 3.76
C GLU A 131 -5.48 3.88 4.17
N VAL A 132 -4.50 4.41 3.45
CA VAL A 132 -4.02 5.78 3.60
C VAL A 132 -3.80 6.42 2.24
N ALA A 133 -4.17 7.70 2.12
CA ALA A 133 -3.82 8.55 1.00
C ALA A 133 -3.22 9.87 1.51
N ALA A 134 -2.11 10.29 0.89
CA ALA A 134 -1.55 11.63 1.02
C ALA A 134 -1.55 12.29 -0.37
N GLN A 135 -2.12 13.49 -0.47
CA GLN A 135 -2.42 14.13 -1.75
C GLN A 135 -2.04 15.60 -1.73
N CYS A 136 -1.45 16.08 -2.83
CA CYS A 136 -1.21 17.48 -3.07
C CYS A 136 -2.39 18.13 -3.78
N THR A 137 -2.76 19.32 -3.32
CA THR A 137 -3.63 20.28 -4.02
C THR A 137 -2.83 21.56 -4.22
N GLY A 138 -2.22 21.70 -5.40
CA GLY A 138 -1.17 22.67 -5.65
C GLY A 138 0.03 22.42 -4.74
N THR A 139 0.31 23.38 -3.87
CA THR A 139 1.42 23.31 -2.90
C THR A 139 1.01 22.77 -1.53
N SER A 140 -0.28 22.46 -1.34
CA SER A 140 -0.85 22.10 -0.05
C SER A 140 -1.07 20.59 0.05
N PRO A 141 -0.45 19.90 1.03
CA PRO A 141 -0.72 18.50 1.28
C PRO A 141 -2.04 18.33 2.04
N SER A 142 -2.69 17.21 1.81
CA SER A 142 -3.82 16.67 2.57
C SER A 142 -3.59 15.20 2.81
N VAL A 143 -4.07 14.67 3.93
CA VAL A 143 -3.97 13.25 4.26
C VAL A 143 -5.32 12.73 4.73
N SER A 144 -5.60 11.48 4.43
CA SER A 144 -6.80 10.77 4.83
C SER A 144 -6.49 9.29 5.01
N GLY A 145 -7.17 8.64 5.95
CA GLY A 145 -7.00 7.22 6.17
C GLY A 145 -8.19 6.61 6.88
N ARG A 146 -8.35 5.31 6.69
CA ARG A 146 -9.48 4.52 7.20
C ARG A 146 -9.05 3.09 7.45
N SER A 147 -9.85 2.37 8.21
CA SER A 147 -9.80 0.92 8.29
C SER A 147 -11.19 0.32 8.14
N ASP A 148 -11.26 -0.89 7.60
CA ASP A 148 -12.46 -1.73 7.56
C ASP A 148 -12.17 -3.04 8.27
N LEU A 149 -13.06 -3.44 9.18
CA LEU A 149 -12.86 -4.59 10.06
C LEU A 149 -14.13 -5.40 10.13
N ALA A 150 -14.01 -6.72 9.96
CA ALA A 150 -15.10 -7.65 10.14
C ALA A 150 -14.81 -8.61 11.29
N LYS A 151 -15.73 -8.63 12.27
CA LYS A 151 -15.78 -9.62 13.37
C LYS A 151 -14.45 -9.77 14.11
N VAL A 152 -14.05 -8.72 14.81
CA VAL A 152 -12.92 -8.80 15.75
C VAL A 152 -13.35 -9.58 16.99
N VAL A 153 -12.60 -10.60 17.37
CA VAL A 153 -12.85 -11.48 18.51
C VAL A 153 -11.61 -11.54 19.40
N ILE A 154 -11.78 -11.31 20.70
CA ILE A 154 -10.71 -11.48 21.69
C ILE A 154 -11.18 -12.48 22.74
N ASN A 155 -10.41 -13.56 22.95
CA ASN A 155 -10.72 -14.64 23.88
C ASN A 155 -12.14 -15.22 23.72
N GLY A 156 -12.58 -15.38 22.46
CA GLY A 156 -13.91 -15.87 22.12
C GLY A 156 -15.05 -14.85 22.30
N GLN A 157 -14.75 -13.62 22.75
CA GLN A 157 -15.72 -12.54 22.87
C GLN A 157 -15.65 -11.62 21.65
N SER A 158 -16.79 -11.39 21.00
CA SER A 158 -16.88 -10.40 19.92
C SER A 158 -16.66 -9.00 20.48
N ILE A 159 -15.81 -8.23 19.82
CA ILE A 159 -15.56 -6.83 20.14
C ILE A 159 -16.47 -5.96 19.28
N ASP A 160 -17.13 -4.99 19.91
CA ASP A 160 -17.87 -3.96 19.20
C ASP A 160 -16.89 -2.91 18.66
N VAL A 161 -16.73 -2.85 17.34
CA VAL A 161 -15.84 -1.89 16.66
C VAL A 161 -16.63 -0.60 16.48
N SER A 162 -16.27 0.41 17.26
CA SER A 162 -16.99 1.69 17.33
C SER A 162 -16.87 2.55 16.06
N GLY A 163 -15.90 2.25 15.20
CA GLY A 163 -15.50 3.09 14.06
C GLY A 163 -14.68 4.33 14.45
N ALA A 164 -14.55 4.63 15.75
CA ALA A 164 -13.64 5.69 16.21
C ALA A 164 -12.18 5.33 15.93
N THR A 165 -11.34 6.34 15.75
CA THR A 165 -9.89 6.13 15.67
C THR A 165 -9.33 5.79 17.05
N ASN A 166 -8.30 4.96 17.07
CA ASN A 166 -7.53 4.60 18.26
C ASN A 166 -8.36 3.95 19.40
N GLN A 167 -9.38 3.16 19.04
CA GLN A 167 -10.17 2.42 20.03
C GLN A 167 -9.29 1.38 20.73
N THR A 168 -9.11 1.50 22.05
CA THR A 168 -8.22 0.61 22.81
C THR A 168 -9.01 -0.39 23.64
N ILE A 169 -8.68 -1.68 23.50
CA ILE A 169 -9.18 -2.78 24.33
C ILE A 169 -8.04 -3.27 25.22
N GLN A 170 -8.23 -3.23 26.54
CA GLN A 170 -7.24 -3.75 27.48
C GLN A 170 -7.33 -5.28 27.55
N LEU A 171 -6.18 -5.95 27.48
CA LEU A 171 -6.11 -7.40 27.63
C LEU A 171 -6.17 -7.78 29.12
N PRO A 172 -6.82 -8.91 29.46
CA PRO A 172 -6.87 -9.44 30.82
C PRO A 172 -5.50 -9.54 31.49
N LEU A 173 -5.50 -9.50 32.82
CA LEU A 173 -4.30 -9.64 33.66
C LEU A 173 -3.21 -8.58 33.37
N ASN A 174 -3.61 -7.44 32.79
CA ASN A 174 -2.70 -6.38 32.31
C ASN A 174 -1.66 -6.91 31.31
N ALA A 175 -2.02 -7.95 30.54
CA ALA A 175 -1.13 -8.56 29.56
C ALA A 175 -0.74 -7.59 28.43
N GLY A 176 -1.49 -6.52 28.23
CA GLY A 176 -1.29 -5.62 27.10
C GLY A 176 -2.56 -4.90 26.66
N SER A 177 -2.57 -4.44 25.43
CA SER A 177 -3.73 -3.84 24.78
C SER A 177 -3.79 -4.17 23.30
N VAL A 178 -5.00 -4.12 22.75
CA VAL A 178 -5.26 -4.11 21.30
C VAL A 178 -5.82 -2.74 20.95
N VAL A 179 -5.13 -2.00 20.09
CA VAL A 179 -5.62 -0.74 19.51
C VAL A 179 -6.22 -1.06 18.14
N ILE A 180 -7.47 -0.69 17.96
CA ILE A 180 -8.27 -0.89 16.75
C ILE A 180 -8.34 0.44 16.01
N ASN A 181 -8.19 0.40 14.68
CA ASN A 181 -8.20 1.59 13.83
C ASN A 181 -7.22 2.65 14.36
N GLU A 182 -5.98 2.24 14.63
CA GLU A 182 -4.96 3.16 15.12
C GLU A 182 -4.57 4.09 13.99
N GLN A 183 -4.70 5.39 14.21
CA GLN A 183 -4.38 6.39 13.19
C GLN A 183 -3.53 7.50 13.79
N SER A 184 -2.50 7.88 13.05
CA SER A 184 -1.73 9.09 13.33
C SER A 184 -1.48 9.86 12.04
N SER A 185 -1.55 11.19 12.12
CA SER A 185 -1.39 12.05 10.96
C SER A 185 -0.66 13.32 11.32
N SER A 186 0.11 13.86 10.38
CA SER A 186 0.71 15.18 10.52
C SER A 186 0.73 15.90 9.19
N VAL A 187 0.48 17.21 9.24
CA VAL A 187 0.66 18.11 8.10
C VAL A 187 1.52 19.27 8.58
N SER A 188 2.64 19.49 7.92
CA SER A 188 3.60 20.54 8.26
C SER A 188 4.23 21.11 6.99
N GLY A 189 4.08 22.42 6.78
CA GLY A 189 4.55 23.07 5.55
C GLY A 189 3.92 22.44 4.31
N GLN A 190 4.76 21.95 3.39
CA GLN A 190 4.32 21.28 2.16
C GLN A 190 4.25 19.75 2.31
N SER A 191 4.50 19.21 3.50
CA SER A 191 4.53 17.76 3.73
C SER A 191 3.32 17.30 4.54
N GLY A 192 2.74 16.18 4.11
CA GLY A 192 1.69 15.45 4.83
C GLY A 192 2.12 14.00 5.00
N LYS A 193 1.82 13.45 6.18
CA LYS A 193 2.10 12.07 6.56
C LYS A 193 0.89 11.48 7.27
N MET A 194 0.58 10.22 7.00
CA MET A 194 -0.38 9.46 7.77
C MET A 194 -0.01 7.97 7.87
N ASP A 195 -0.29 7.39 9.03
CA ASP A 195 -0.16 5.98 9.34
C ASP A 195 -1.51 5.46 9.83
N VAL A 196 -1.91 4.28 9.35
CA VAL A 196 -3.10 3.56 9.82
C VAL A 196 -2.77 2.08 10.03
N ASN A 197 -3.12 1.58 11.21
CA ASN A 197 -3.10 0.15 11.55
C ASN A 197 -4.53 -0.33 11.80
N ALA A 198 -4.92 -1.46 11.23
CA ALA A 198 -6.24 -2.02 11.48
C ALA A 198 -6.27 -2.55 12.92
N LEU A 199 -5.23 -3.31 13.29
CA LEU A 199 -4.97 -3.73 14.66
C LEU A 199 -3.50 -3.48 15.04
N HIS A 200 -3.28 -3.02 16.27
CA HIS A 200 -1.97 -2.93 16.89
C HIS A 200 -2.04 -3.59 18.28
N VAL A 201 -1.34 -4.70 18.45
CA VAL A 201 -1.31 -5.49 19.69
C VAL A 201 0.01 -5.25 20.40
N VAL A 202 -0.06 -4.64 21.57
CA VAL A 202 1.09 -4.42 22.45
C VAL A 202 0.97 -5.35 23.64
N VAL A 203 1.97 -6.20 23.84
CA VAL A 203 2.08 -7.05 25.03
C VAL A 203 3.00 -6.37 26.03
N ASN A 204 2.46 -6.07 27.20
CA ASN A 204 3.20 -5.37 28.25
C ASN A 204 4.18 -6.28 28.97
N ASN A 205 5.26 -5.68 29.47
CA ASN A 205 6.17 -6.34 30.38
C ASN A 205 5.66 -6.25 31.83
N THR A 206 5.97 -7.26 32.63
CA THR A 206 5.52 -7.34 34.03
C THR A 206 6.24 -6.38 35.00
N PRO A 207 7.51 -5.97 34.78
CA PRO A 207 8.11 -4.86 35.51
C PRO A 207 7.66 -3.49 34.96
N PRO A 208 7.32 -2.52 35.83
CA PRO A 208 6.96 -1.17 35.42
C PRO A 208 8.07 -0.48 34.61
N GLY A 209 7.73 0.10 33.45
CA GLY A 209 8.65 0.89 32.61
C GLY A 209 9.58 0.09 31.71
N GLY A 210 9.43 -1.24 31.61
CA GLY A 210 10.13 -2.05 30.63
C GLY A 210 9.55 -1.90 29.22
N ALA A 211 10.38 -2.15 28.19
CA ALA A 211 9.92 -2.28 26.81
C ALA A 211 8.87 -3.40 26.69
N PRO A 212 7.92 -3.31 25.73
CA PRO A 212 6.91 -4.36 25.52
C PRO A 212 7.57 -5.72 25.21
N LEU A 213 6.91 -6.80 25.63
CA LEU A 213 7.36 -8.17 25.34
C LEU A 213 7.07 -8.57 23.89
N ALA A 214 6.08 -7.93 23.27
CA ALA A 214 5.78 -8.05 21.86
C ALA A 214 5.03 -6.80 21.38
N ASP A 215 5.30 -6.41 20.16
CA ASP A 215 4.60 -5.38 19.41
C ASP A 215 4.21 -6.00 18.06
N VAL A 216 2.92 -6.12 17.80
CA VAL A 216 2.40 -6.79 16.59
C VAL A 216 1.41 -5.86 15.91
N ILE A 217 1.77 -5.41 14.72
CA ILE A 217 0.93 -4.58 13.86
C ILE A 217 0.35 -5.45 12.76
N ILE A 218 -0.96 -5.35 12.53
CA ILE A 218 -1.67 -6.07 11.49
C ILE A 218 -2.40 -5.08 10.57
N SER A 219 -2.19 -5.27 9.26
CA SER A 219 -2.66 -4.42 8.18
C SER A 219 -2.26 -2.96 8.39
N HIS A 220 -0.99 -2.67 8.13
CA HIS A 220 -0.43 -1.33 8.20
C HIS A 220 -0.42 -0.69 6.82
N ALA A 221 -0.82 0.58 6.77
CA ALA A 221 -0.64 1.45 5.61
C ALA A 221 -0.01 2.77 6.05
N HIS A 222 1.02 3.17 5.32
CA HIS A 222 1.71 4.44 5.50
C HIS A 222 1.75 5.19 4.18
N ALA A 223 1.40 6.48 4.16
CA ALA A 223 1.59 7.34 3.00
C ALA A 223 2.06 8.74 3.40
N ASP A 224 3.06 9.20 2.64
CA ASP A 224 3.72 10.48 2.79
C ASP A 224 3.76 11.18 1.44
N ILE A 225 3.56 12.50 1.47
CA ILE A 225 3.76 13.34 0.29
C ILE A 225 4.40 14.66 0.69
N THR A 226 5.33 15.13 -0.12
CA THR A 226 5.82 16.51 -0.07
C THR A 226 5.45 17.20 -1.36
N CYS A 227 4.61 18.22 -1.25
CA CYS A 227 4.11 18.97 -2.38
C CYS A 227 5.17 19.91 -2.94
N PRO A 228 5.19 20.07 -4.27
CA PRO A 228 6.14 20.95 -4.91
C PRO A 228 5.83 22.41 -4.59
N ALA A 229 6.83 23.28 -4.77
CA ALA A 229 6.65 24.72 -4.59
C ALA A 229 5.84 25.37 -5.73
N SER A 230 5.66 24.65 -6.84
CA SER A 230 4.81 25.00 -7.97
C SER A 230 4.02 23.77 -8.41
N PRO A 231 2.74 23.88 -8.81
CA PRO A 231 1.97 22.75 -9.33
C PRO A 231 2.72 22.02 -10.46
N PRO A 232 2.72 20.67 -10.47
CA PRO A 232 3.38 19.91 -11.52
C PRO A 232 2.66 20.07 -12.87
N PRO A 233 3.39 20.11 -13.99
CA PRO A 233 2.78 19.93 -15.31
C PRO A 233 2.20 18.51 -15.45
N CYS A 234 1.17 18.35 -16.28
CA CYS A 234 0.49 17.08 -16.48
C CYS A 234 1.47 15.97 -16.91
N ASP A 235 1.50 14.86 -16.17
CA ASP A 235 2.09 13.62 -16.67
C ASP A 235 1.05 12.85 -17.48
N ALA A 236 0.95 13.19 -18.77
CA ALA A 236 0.07 12.52 -19.72
C ALA A 236 0.56 11.10 -20.09
N THR A 237 1.68 10.63 -19.53
CA THR A 237 2.23 9.29 -19.80
C THR A 237 1.86 8.25 -18.75
N ALA A 238 1.28 8.67 -17.63
CA ALA A 238 0.75 7.78 -16.62
C ALA A 238 -0.41 6.93 -17.19
N THR A 239 -0.36 5.62 -16.97
CA THR A 239 -1.49 4.71 -17.20
C THR A 239 -2.26 4.51 -15.91
N ASP A 240 -3.57 4.24 -16.00
CA ASP A 240 -4.33 3.83 -14.83
C ASP A 240 -4.02 2.38 -14.42
N PHE A 241 -4.31 2.07 -13.16
CA PHE A 241 -4.25 0.73 -12.59
C PHE A 241 -5.21 0.63 -11.41
N VAL A 242 -5.49 -0.59 -10.97
CA VAL A 242 -6.35 -0.89 -9.82
C VAL A 242 -5.59 -1.65 -8.75
N THR A 243 -5.96 -1.38 -7.51
CA THR A 243 -5.63 -2.18 -6.34
C THR A 243 -6.90 -2.43 -5.55
N GLY A 244 -6.90 -3.47 -4.73
CA GLY A 244 -7.94 -3.67 -3.75
C GLY A 244 -7.87 -5.03 -3.10
N GLY A 245 -8.48 -5.13 -1.94
CA GLY A 245 -8.69 -6.35 -1.19
C GLY A 245 -10.04 -6.30 -0.50
N GLY A 246 -10.58 -7.46 -0.17
CA GLY A 246 -11.91 -7.50 0.41
C GLY A 246 -12.51 -8.88 0.38
N TRP A 247 -13.82 -8.90 0.50
CA TRP A 247 -14.60 -10.11 0.34
C TRP A 247 -15.97 -9.81 -0.26
N VAL A 248 -16.46 -10.80 -1.00
CA VAL A 248 -17.84 -10.90 -1.43
C VAL A 248 -18.48 -12.09 -0.73
N VAL A 249 -19.81 -12.16 -0.72
CA VAL A 249 -20.51 -13.36 -0.24
C VAL A 249 -20.16 -14.53 -1.16
N SER A 250 -19.79 -15.67 -0.57
CA SER A 250 -19.47 -16.87 -1.33
C SER A 250 -20.65 -17.30 -2.21
N ARG A 251 -20.34 -17.71 -3.44
CA ARG A 251 -21.32 -18.27 -4.36
C ARG A 251 -21.84 -19.63 -3.87
N SER A 252 -20.99 -20.36 -3.15
CA SER A 252 -21.26 -21.74 -2.73
C SER A 252 -21.93 -21.83 -1.35
N ASP A 253 -21.74 -20.84 -0.49
CA ASP A 253 -22.43 -20.71 0.81
C ASP A 253 -22.70 -19.24 1.17
N PRO A 254 -23.96 -18.80 1.29
CA PRO A 254 -24.28 -17.41 1.61
C PRO A 254 -23.83 -16.95 3.01
N ASN A 255 -23.41 -17.86 3.89
CA ASN A 255 -22.84 -17.54 5.20
C ASN A 255 -21.30 -17.51 5.19
N ALA A 256 -20.68 -17.93 4.09
CA ALA A 256 -19.24 -17.93 3.93
C ALA A 256 -18.78 -16.70 3.14
N LYS A 257 -17.51 -16.35 3.36
CA LYS A 257 -16.84 -15.25 2.66
C LYS A 257 -16.04 -15.82 1.50
N ALA A 258 -15.97 -15.07 0.42
CA ALA A 258 -14.99 -15.27 -0.64
C ALA A 258 -14.04 -14.07 -0.64
N ASN A 259 -12.89 -14.26 -0.03
CA ASN A 259 -11.88 -13.23 0.16
C ASN A 259 -11.02 -13.12 -1.10
N PHE A 260 -10.62 -11.89 -1.44
CA PHE A 260 -9.79 -11.62 -2.59
C PHE A 260 -8.78 -10.52 -2.32
N ALA A 261 -7.71 -10.55 -3.11
CA ALA A 261 -6.77 -9.47 -3.29
C ALA A 261 -6.47 -9.34 -4.77
N VAL A 262 -6.50 -8.12 -5.29
CA VAL A 262 -6.30 -7.87 -6.72
C VAL A 262 -5.49 -6.61 -6.92
N ALA A 263 -4.53 -6.71 -7.83
CA ALA A 263 -3.88 -5.56 -8.42
C ALA A 263 -3.76 -5.81 -9.92
N GLY A 264 -3.94 -4.77 -10.73
CA GLY A 264 -3.88 -4.89 -12.19
C GLY A 264 -3.55 -3.57 -12.84
N GLY A 265 -2.59 -3.57 -13.76
CA GLY A 265 -2.15 -2.36 -14.44
C GLY A 265 -1.04 -2.60 -15.44
N ILE A 266 -0.53 -1.50 -16.01
CA ILE A 266 0.64 -1.49 -16.88
C ILE A 266 1.72 -0.65 -16.20
N LYS A 267 2.90 -1.24 -15.98
CA LYS A 267 4.08 -0.57 -15.40
C LYS A 267 5.26 -0.74 -16.34
N ASN A 268 5.87 0.37 -16.76
CA ASN A 268 7.01 0.38 -17.69
C ASN A 268 6.77 -0.45 -18.97
N GLY A 269 5.55 -0.40 -19.51
CA GLY A 269 5.16 -1.16 -20.71
C GLY A 269 4.96 -2.67 -20.50
N SER A 270 5.00 -3.15 -19.26
CA SER A 270 4.72 -4.55 -18.89
C SER A 270 3.50 -4.63 -17.98
N PHE A 271 2.76 -5.73 -18.05
CA PHE A 271 1.66 -5.96 -17.10
C PHE A 271 2.18 -6.12 -15.67
N TRP A 272 1.43 -5.61 -14.72
CA TRP A 272 1.75 -5.61 -13.30
C TRP A 272 0.51 -5.96 -12.48
N GLY A 273 0.72 -6.62 -11.35
CA GLY A 273 -0.31 -6.92 -10.38
C GLY A 273 -0.31 -8.37 -9.94
N HIS A 274 -1.38 -8.76 -9.24
CA HIS A 274 -1.58 -10.10 -8.72
C HIS A 274 -3.08 -10.38 -8.55
N LEU A 275 -3.40 -11.65 -8.33
CA LEU A 275 -4.72 -12.10 -7.89
C LEU A 275 -4.53 -13.14 -6.78
N MET A 276 -5.16 -12.94 -5.64
CA MET A 276 -5.38 -13.99 -4.65
C MET A 276 -6.89 -14.12 -4.44
N PHE A 277 -7.39 -15.34 -4.33
CA PHE A 277 -8.80 -15.58 -4.00
C PHE A 277 -8.95 -16.87 -3.21
N LEU A 278 -9.75 -16.81 -2.16
CA LEU A 278 -10.12 -17.93 -1.30
C LEU A 278 -11.62 -17.89 -1.03
N ASP A 279 -12.36 -18.87 -1.54
CA ASP A 279 -13.78 -19.05 -1.21
C ASP A 279 -13.92 -20.02 -0.04
N HIS A 280 -14.34 -19.53 1.13
CA HIS A 280 -14.48 -20.36 2.33
C HIS A 280 -15.70 -21.30 2.26
N GLY A 281 -16.64 -21.10 1.33
CA GLY A 281 -17.82 -21.95 1.16
C GLY A 281 -17.51 -23.30 0.51
N ASN A 282 -16.55 -23.34 -0.42
CA ASN A 282 -16.13 -24.55 -1.11
C ASN A 282 -14.62 -24.82 -1.05
N GLN A 283 -13.88 -23.97 -0.33
CA GLN A 283 -12.42 -24.01 -0.20
C GLN A 283 -11.68 -23.86 -1.53
N LEU A 284 -12.26 -23.17 -2.52
CA LEU A 284 -11.59 -22.88 -3.79
C LEU A 284 -10.44 -21.89 -3.57
N ARG A 285 -9.24 -22.27 -4.01
CA ARG A 285 -8.01 -21.48 -3.84
C ARG A 285 -7.47 -21.08 -5.20
N VAL A 286 -7.25 -19.78 -5.39
CA VAL A 286 -6.73 -19.24 -6.63
C VAL A 286 -5.56 -18.32 -6.33
N LYS A 287 -4.42 -18.65 -6.92
CA LYS A 287 -3.21 -17.82 -6.90
C LYS A 287 -2.83 -17.43 -8.32
N GLY A 288 -2.96 -16.15 -8.64
CA GLY A 288 -2.42 -15.57 -9.87
C GLY A 288 -0.92 -15.85 -9.99
N THR A 289 -0.52 -16.38 -11.13
CA THR A 289 0.88 -16.70 -11.49
C THR A 289 1.45 -15.71 -12.51
N GLY A 290 0.59 -14.89 -13.12
CA GLY A 290 1.01 -13.80 -13.99
C GLY A 290 -0.18 -12.95 -14.44
N VAL A 291 0.10 -11.69 -14.80
CA VAL A 291 -0.86 -10.79 -15.44
C VAL A 291 -0.54 -10.73 -16.93
N THR A 292 -1.56 -10.91 -17.77
CA THR A 292 -1.43 -10.96 -19.24
C THR A 292 -2.30 -9.93 -19.96
N GLY A 293 -3.15 -9.19 -19.25
CA GLY A 293 -4.01 -8.17 -19.81
C GLY A 293 -4.55 -7.23 -18.75
N TYR A 294 -4.80 -5.98 -19.15
CA TYR A 294 -5.42 -4.97 -18.31
C TYR A 294 -6.19 -4.00 -19.20
N ASP A 295 -7.50 -3.89 -19.00
CA ASP A 295 -8.40 -3.13 -19.87
C ASP A 295 -9.54 -2.47 -19.08
N VAL A 296 -10.26 -1.55 -19.73
CA VAL A 296 -11.54 -1.03 -19.22
C VAL A 296 -12.61 -2.12 -19.31
N TYR A 297 -13.36 -2.29 -18.22
CA TYR A 297 -14.49 -3.21 -18.14
C TYR A 297 -15.82 -2.45 -18.05
N THR A 298 -16.37 -2.09 -19.21
CA THR A 298 -17.55 -1.21 -19.29
C THR A 298 -18.82 -1.79 -18.68
N ALA A 299 -18.91 -3.11 -18.50
CA ALA A 299 -20.04 -3.75 -17.84
C ALA A 299 -20.15 -3.36 -16.34
N PHE A 300 -19.04 -2.97 -15.70
CA PHE A 300 -19.05 -2.38 -14.36
C PHE A 300 -19.06 -0.83 -14.38
N GLY A 301 -19.28 -0.21 -15.55
CA GLY A 301 -19.36 1.23 -15.70
C GLY A 301 -18.01 1.90 -16.00
N PRO A 302 -17.91 3.24 -15.89
CA PRO A 302 -16.74 4.00 -16.32
C PRO A 302 -15.48 3.75 -15.48
N ASN A 303 -15.65 3.32 -14.23
CA ASN A 303 -14.56 2.95 -13.32
C ASN A 303 -14.25 1.45 -13.35
N GLY A 304 -14.94 0.68 -14.20
CA GLY A 304 -14.70 -0.75 -14.33
C GLY A 304 -13.35 -1.04 -14.97
N ARG A 305 -12.59 -1.96 -14.38
CA ARG A 305 -11.33 -2.47 -14.93
C ARG A 305 -11.33 -3.98 -14.89
N ARG A 306 -10.66 -4.56 -15.87
CA ARG A 306 -10.46 -5.99 -16.05
C ARG A 306 -8.99 -6.32 -16.02
N THR A 307 -8.64 -7.30 -15.21
CA THR A 307 -7.30 -7.89 -15.17
C THR A 307 -7.38 -9.33 -15.65
N LEU A 308 -6.60 -9.65 -16.68
CA LEU A 308 -6.48 -11.00 -17.23
C LEU A 308 -5.16 -11.62 -16.82
N GLY A 309 -5.13 -12.93 -16.62
CA GLY A 309 -3.87 -13.61 -16.34
C GLY A 309 -3.97 -15.13 -16.28
N SER A 310 -2.89 -15.74 -15.79
CA SER A 310 -2.83 -17.15 -15.46
C SER A 310 -2.87 -17.34 -13.94
N ALA A 311 -3.46 -18.43 -13.47
CA ALA A 311 -3.54 -18.78 -12.06
C ALA A 311 -3.23 -20.26 -11.82
N ASP A 312 -2.74 -20.56 -10.63
CA ASP A 312 -2.79 -21.86 -10.00
C ASP A 312 -4.10 -21.95 -9.21
N VAL A 313 -4.93 -22.92 -9.57
CA VAL A 313 -6.24 -23.21 -8.98
C VAL A 313 -6.15 -24.61 -8.38
N ASP A 314 -5.91 -24.69 -7.08
CA ASP A 314 -5.70 -25.95 -6.37
C ASP A 314 -4.66 -26.89 -7.05
N GLY A 315 -3.55 -26.32 -7.54
CA GLY A 315 -2.48 -27.01 -8.24
C GLY A 315 -2.72 -27.21 -9.75
N THR A 316 -3.82 -26.70 -10.29
CA THR A 316 -4.16 -26.74 -11.72
C THR A 316 -3.95 -25.38 -12.37
N ALA A 317 -3.27 -25.34 -13.52
CA ALA A 317 -3.09 -24.09 -14.25
C ALA A 317 -4.38 -23.70 -15.01
N GLU A 318 -4.90 -22.50 -14.75
CA GLU A 318 -6.08 -21.93 -15.40
C GLU A 318 -5.84 -20.48 -15.86
N SER A 319 -6.68 -19.96 -16.75
CA SER A 319 -6.74 -18.52 -17.01
C SER A 319 -7.74 -17.85 -16.07
N TYR A 320 -7.46 -16.63 -15.63
CA TYR A 320 -8.41 -15.84 -14.85
C TYR A 320 -8.77 -14.52 -15.54
N GLU A 321 -9.97 -14.03 -15.22
CA GLU A 321 -10.45 -12.67 -15.47
C GLU A 321 -11.01 -12.13 -14.15
N ALA A 322 -10.33 -11.13 -13.59
CA ALA A 322 -10.73 -10.45 -12.36
C ALA A 322 -11.19 -9.04 -12.71
N ASP A 323 -12.48 -8.76 -12.53
CA ASP A 323 -13.06 -7.47 -12.85
C ASP A 323 -13.46 -6.73 -11.58
N VAL A 324 -13.13 -5.45 -11.54
CA VAL A 324 -13.37 -4.57 -10.40
C VAL A 324 -13.96 -3.26 -10.82
N ALA A 325 -14.62 -2.57 -9.89
CA ALA A 325 -14.93 -1.15 -10.02
C ALA A 325 -14.76 -0.44 -8.68
N ASP A 326 -14.09 0.70 -8.74
CA ASP A 326 -14.04 1.70 -7.68
C ASP A 326 -15.16 2.73 -7.95
N ASP A 327 -16.26 2.60 -7.21
CA ASP A 327 -17.46 3.43 -7.38
C ASP A 327 -17.70 4.36 -6.18
N GLY A 328 -16.86 4.28 -5.15
CA GLY A 328 -16.77 5.29 -4.08
C GLY A 328 -16.41 4.74 -2.69
N GLU A 329 -16.02 5.65 -1.81
CA GLU A 329 -15.56 5.32 -0.46
C GLU A 329 -16.62 5.58 0.64
N PRO A 330 -16.82 4.66 1.61
CA PRO A 330 -16.15 3.36 1.74
C PRO A 330 -16.66 2.33 0.71
N GLY A 331 -15.78 1.43 0.24
CA GLY A 331 -16.08 0.49 -0.84
C GLY A 331 -17.16 -0.54 -0.55
N ARG A 332 -17.41 -0.86 0.73
CA ARG A 332 -18.47 -1.81 1.12
C ARG A 332 -19.86 -1.38 0.60
N GLY A 333 -20.48 -2.25 -0.19
CA GLY A 333 -21.79 -2.03 -0.79
C GLY A 333 -21.79 -1.06 -1.98
N VAL A 334 -20.61 -0.60 -2.42
CA VAL A 334 -20.42 0.40 -3.47
C VAL A 334 -19.52 -0.16 -4.57
N ASP A 335 -18.31 -0.55 -4.20
CA ASP A 335 -17.31 -1.15 -5.08
C ASP A 335 -17.71 -2.55 -5.52
N LYS A 336 -17.13 -2.99 -6.63
CA LYS A 336 -17.47 -4.28 -7.22
C LYS A 336 -16.25 -5.17 -7.42
N PHE A 337 -16.47 -6.48 -7.30
CA PHE A 337 -15.52 -7.53 -7.66
C PHE A 337 -16.24 -8.73 -8.30
N GLN A 338 -15.65 -9.28 -9.35
CA GLN A 338 -15.98 -10.61 -9.84
C GLN A 338 -14.74 -11.36 -10.31
N LEU A 339 -14.82 -12.68 -10.29
CA LEU A 339 -13.77 -13.57 -10.78
C LEU A 339 -14.36 -14.63 -11.70
N LEU A 340 -13.74 -14.78 -12.86
CA LEU A 340 -13.97 -15.87 -13.79
C LEU A 340 -12.70 -16.72 -13.91
N LEU A 341 -12.87 -18.03 -13.94
CA LEU A 341 -11.80 -19.00 -14.22
C LEU A 341 -12.15 -19.76 -15.50
N ASN A 342 -11.24 -19.75 -16.48
CA ASN A 342 -11.48 -20.29 -17.83
C ASN A 342 -12.80 -19.81 -18.47
N GLY A 343 -13.19 -18.56 -18.18
CA GLY A 343 -14.45 -17.95 -18.64
C GLY A 343 -15.71 -18.36 -17.86
N ALA A 344 -15.59 -19.20 -16.83
CA ALA A 344 -16.69 -19.55 -15.92
C ALA A 344 -16.66 -18.67 -14.67
N LEU A 345 -17.79 -18.02 -14.37
CA LEU A 345 -17.93 -17.18 -13.18
C LEU A 345 -17.90 -18.03 -11.90
N VAL A 346 -16.97 -17.70 -10.99
CA VAL A 346 -16.84 -18.39 -9.69
C VAL A 346 -17.35 -17.57 -8.51
N THR A 347 -17.50 -16.26 -8.66
CA THR A 347 -18.21 -15.39 -7.71
C THR A 347 -19.73 -15.38 -7.95
N SER A 348 -20.48 -14.72 -7.08
CA SER A 348 -21.94 -14.57 -7.23
C SER A 348 -22.29 -13.79 -8.51
N ALA A 349 -23.30 -14.28 -9.24
CA ALA A 349 -23.77 -13.66 -10.49
C ALA A 349 -24.80 -12.54 -10.26
N SER A 350 -25.40 -12.48 -9.07
CA SER A 350 -26.45 -11.51 -8.72
C SER A 350 -25.98 -10.42 -7.78
N ASP A 351 -24.78 -10.57 -7.21
CA ASP A 351 -24.21 -9.64 -6.25
C ASP A 351 -22.71 -9.52 -6.49
N HIS A 352 -22.32 -8.40 -7.10
CA HIS A 352 -20.92 -8.07 -7.36
C HIS A 352 -20.36 -7.10 -6.33
N TYR A 353 -21.19 -6.62 -5.40
CA TYR A 353 -20.78 -5.59 -4.46
C TYR A 353 -19.90 -6.17 -3.36
N LEU A 354 -18.91 -5.40 -2.94
CA LEU A 354 -18.09 -5.78 -1.81
C LEU A 354 -18.94 -5.84 -0.54
N ALA A 355 -18.87 -6.97 0.16
CA ALA A 355 -19.49 -7.09 1.47
C ALA A 355 -18.57 -6.58 2.59
N GLY A 356 -17.27 -6.41 2.29
CA GLY A 356 -16.28 -5.60 3.01
C GLY A 356 -14.99 -5.46 2.19
N GLY A 357 -14.13 -4.52 2.58
CA GLY A 357 -12.94 -4.13 1.82
C GLY A 357 -13.19 -2.97 0.85
N ASN A 358 -12.27 -2.80 -0.09
CA ASN A 358 -12.22 -1.62 -0.95
C ASN A 358 -11.47 -1.87 -2.27
N ILE A 359 -11.87 -1.18 -3.33
CA ILE A 359 -11.13 -1.05 -4.59
C ILE A 359 -10.66 0.40 -4.73
N GLN A 360 -9.46 0.60 -5.28
CA GLN A 360 -8.96 1.91 -5.67
C GLN A 360 -8.54 1.88 -7.13
N LEU A 361 -9.17 2.75 -7.93
CA LEU A 361 -8.78 3.04 -9.30
C LEU A 361 -7.88 4.27 -9.33
N HIS A 362 -6.61 4.03 -9.60
CA HIS A 362 -5.59 5.07 -9.66
C HIS A 362 -5.51 5.59 -11.08
N LYS A 363 -6.14 6.74 -11.33
CA LYS A 363 -6.06 7.42 -12.63
C LYS A 363 -4.90 8.43 -12.64
N PRO A 364 -4.32 8.68 -13.81
CA PRO A 364 -3.50 9.87 -14.03
C PRO A 364 -4.31 11.11 -13.61
N GLN A 365 -3.89 11.80 -12.55
CA GLN A 365 -4.54 13.03 -12.12
C GLN A 365 -3.75 14.24 -12.63
N CYS A 366 -4.44 15.13 -13.35
CA CYS A 366 -3.98 16.46 -13.69
C CYS A 366 -4.42 17.45 -12.59
N GLN A 367 -3.62 18.49 -12.34
CA GLN A 367 -4.05 19.66 -11.55
C GLN A 367 -4.22 20.88 -12.43
#